data_AF-A0AAV2I8W8-F1
#
_entry.id   AF-A0AAV2I8W8-F1
#
_cell.length_a   1.000
_cell.length_b   1.000
_cell.length_c   1.000
_cell.angle_alpha   90.00
_cell.angle_beta   90.00
_cell.angle_gamma   90.00
#
_symmetry.space_group_name_H-M   'P 1'
#
loop_
_entity.id
_entity.type
_entity.pdbx_description
1 polymer ?
#
loop_
_entity_poly.entity_id
_entity_poly.type
_entity_poly.pdbx_seq_one_letter_code
_entity_poly.pdbx_strand_id
1 'polypeptide(L)'
;MLIMNNDIKLLIGSKTDQAQGASFNLDPINPWEEECKSVTHIRNCLIFAEQMGFKTLKDQSKCVQALAESHSSKIIALQKAITVTNKALIKANEAVSKLTKEKEMVDILHLEIIERRINMVKEICSELDSILQNTHFLINRLQKPFVGNHIKMNAAHHRYANEVFMQLVPTLNDVSLHLDNITWAANNDFSAAQLDCLLVKVQSCKASVQTSYHTLSQMNHGIQSLRHNSDDQADRNVSDESLSTL
;
A
#
# COMPACT_ATOMS: atom_id res chain seq x y z
N MET A 1 -3.29 -39.83 3.04
CA MET A 1 -4.09 -39.60 1.81
C MET A 1 -3.27 -40.13 0.65
N LEU A 2 -3.71 -41.26 0.09
CA LEU A 2 -3.12 -41.91 -1.08
C LEU A 2 -3.27 -41.01 -2.32
N ILE A 3 -2.28 -41.03 -3.21
CA ILE A 3 -2.40 -41.47 -4.62
C ILE A 3 -0.99 -41.45 -5.22
N MET A 4 -0.46 -42.64 -5.48
CA MET A 4 0.50 -42.91 -6.55
C MET A 4 -0.28 -43.06 -7.86
N ASN A 5 0.27 -42.53 -8.97
CA ASN A 5 0.32 -43.18 -10.28
C ASN A 5 0.86 -42.21 -11.34
N ASN A 6 1.93 -42.61 -12.04
CA ASN A 6 1.80 -42.94 -13.46
C ASN A 6 3.09 -43.54 -14.02
N ASP A 7 2.95 -44.82 -14.39
CA ASP A 7 3.82 -45.58 -15.28
C ASP A 7 3.96 -44.94 -16.67
N ILE A 8 5.14 -45.07 -17.28
CA ILE A 8 5.29 -45.08 -18.74
C ILE A 8 6.16 -46.28 -19.12
N LYS A 9 5.51 -47.29 -19.72
CA LYS A 9 6.07 -48.40 -20.51
C LYS A 9 5.78 -48.14 -21.99
N LEU A 10 6.77 -48.28 -22.86
CA LEU A 10 6.71 -48.47 -24.33
C LEU A 10 8.15 -48.83 -24.76
N LEU A 11 8.58 -50.02 -25.17
CA LEU A 11 8.06 -51.13 -26.01
C LEU A 11 8.08 -50.83 -27.51
N ILE A 12 9.24 -51.01 -28.14
CA ILE A 12 9.46 -51.38 -29.57
C ILE A 12 10.84 -52.10 -29.57
N GLY A 13 11.06 -53.33 -30.06
CA GLY A 13 10.43 -54.03 -31.16
C GLY A 13 11.48 -54.23 -32.27
N SER A 14 11.95 -55.46 -32.41
CA SER A 14 12.98 -56.01 -33.31
C SER A 14 12.95 -55.58 -34.79
N LYS A 15 14.13 -55.49 -35.42
CA LYS A 15 14.35 -55.86 -36.82
C LYS A 15 15.74 -56.45 -37.01
N THR A 16 15.77 -57.74 -37.35
CA THR A 16 16.86 -58.46 -38.02
C THR A 16 16.92 -58.03 -39.48
N ASP A 17 18.10 -57.70 -39.99
CA ASP A 17 18.41 -57.83 -41.42
C ASP A 17 19.83 -58.38 -41.57
N GLN A 18 19.90 -59.50 -42.30
CA GLN A 18 21.11 -60.15 -42.74
C GLN A 18 21.72 -59.34 -43.89
N ALA A 19 23.04 -59.10 -43.86
CA ALA A 19 23.80 -58.95 -45.09
C ALA A 19 25.28 -59.29 -44.87
N GLN A 20 25.68 -60.35 -45.58
CA GLN A 20 26.89 -60.47 -46.38
C GLN A 20 28.23 -60.66 -45.66
N GLY A 21 28.76 -61.88 -45.89
CA GLY A 21 30.09 -62.29 -45.53
C GLY A 21 31.17 -61.44 -46.21
N ALA A 22 32.15 -61.09 -45.40
CA ALA A 22 33.52 -60.89 -45.84
C ALA A 22 34.34 -61.91 -45.06
N SER A 23 35.12 -62.71 -45.79
CA SER A 23 36.05 -63.70 -45.25
C SER A 23 36.93 -63.09 -44.16
N PHE A 24 36.78 -63.60 -42.94
CA PHE A 24 37.61 -63.24 -41.79
C PHE A 24 39.00 -63.84 -41.95
N ASN A 25 40.00 -63.01 -42.23
CA ASN A 25 41.37 -63.32 -41.83
C ASN A 25 41.56 -62.72 -40.43
N LEU A 26 41.23 -63.53 -39.42
CA LEU A 26 41.75 -63.34 -38.08
C LEU A 26 43.21 -63.78 -38.12
N ASP A 27 44.13 -62.83 -38.14
CA ASP A 27 45.52 -63.10 -37.73
C ASP A 27 45.49 -63.79 -36.36
N PRO A 28 46.39 -64.76 -36.09
CA PRO A 28 46.28 -65.64 -34.95
C PRO A 28 46.32 -64.82 -33.64
N ILE A 29 45.17 -64.79 -32.97
CA ILE A 29 45.01 -64.25 -31.62
C ILE A 29 46.02 -64.94 -30.72
N ASN A 30 46.97 -64.17 -30.19
CA ASN A 30 47.91 -64.62 -29.19
C ASN A 30 47.13 -64.88 -27.88
N PRO A 31 47.01 -66.13 -27.41
CA PRO A 31 46.19 -66.46 -26.25
C PRO A 31 46.79 -66.01 -24.91
N TRP A 32 47.95 -65.33 -24.94
CA TRP A 32 48.68 -64.86 -23.76
C TRP A 32 48.62 -63.33 -23.55
N GLU A 33 47.93 -62.57 -24.41
CA GLU A 33 47.64 -61.17 -24.13
C GLU A 33 46.24 -61.05 -23.52
N GLU A 34 46.16 -60.79 -22.21
CA GLU A 34 44.95 -60.21 -21.62
C GLU A 34 44.75 -58.81 -22.20
N GLU A 35 44.11 -58.72 -23.37
CA GLU A 35 43.69 -57.43 -23.90
C GLU A 35 42.75 -56.76 -22.89
N CYS A 36 43.22 -55.66 -22.32
CA CYS A 36 42.43 -54.83 -21.43
C CYS A 36 41.16 -54.41 -22.19
N LYS A 37 39.97 -54.73 -21.65
CA LYS A 37 38.67 -54.51 -22.32
C LYS A 37 38.53 -53.09 -22.92
N SER A 38 39.14 -52.09 -22.30
CA SER A 38 39.16 -50.70 -22.79
C SER A 38 39.86 -50.54 -24.15
N VAL A 39 40.93 -51.29 -24.42
CA VAL A 39 41.72 -51.22 -25.66
C VAL A 39 40.94 -51.85 -26.82
N THR A 40 40.19 -52.93 -26.57
CA THR A 40 39.34 -53.56 -27.59
C THR A 40 38.23 -52.63 -28.07
N HIS A 41 37.64 -51.82 -27.19
CA HIS A 41 36.60 -50.85 -27.57
C HIS A 41 37.18 -49.71 -28.41
N ILE A 42 38.37 -49.22 -28.06
CA ILE A 42 39.07 -48.18 -28.82
C ILE A 42 39.46 -48.71 -30.21
N ARG A 43 39.95 -49.96 -30.29
CA ARG A 43 40.28 -50.63 -31.55
C ARG A 43 39.06 -50.77 -32.45
N ASN A 44 37.92 -51.19 -31.90
CA ASN A 44 36.67 -51.31 -32.65
C ASN A 44 36.15 -49.93 -33.14
N CYS A 45 36.26 -48.88 -32.32
CA CYS A 45 35.94 -47.52 -32.74
C CYS A 45 36.85 -47.02 -33.87
N LEU A 46 38.15 -47.33 -33.83
CA LEU A 46 39.11 -46.96 -34.87
C LEU A 46 38.83 -47.69 -36.19
N ILE A 47 38.53 -49.00 -36.13
CA ILE A 47 38.14 -49.79 -37.31
C ILE A 47 36.85 -49.23 -37.92
N PHE A 48 35.86 -48.89 -37.10
CA PHE A 48 34.60 -48.32 -37.58
C PHE A 48 34.79 -46.92 -38.19
N ALA A 49 35.68 -46.10 -37.61
CA ALA A 49 36.03 -44.79 -38.16
C ALA A 49 36.75 -44.92 -39.52
N GLU A 50 37.62 -45.91 -39.67
CA GLU A 50 38.29 -46.21 -40.94
C GLU A 50 37.28 -46.69 -42.01
N GLN A 51 36.32 -47.52 -41.62
CA GLN A 51 35.21 -47.98 -42.48
C GLN A 51 34.28 -46.84 -42.94
N MET A 52 34.12 -45.80 -42.11
CA MET A 52 33.37 -44.58 -42.45
C MET A 52 34.15 -43.61 -43.36
N GLY A 53 35.36 -43.99 -43.82
CA GLY A 53 36.14 -43.20 -44.77
C GLY A 53 37.03 -42.14 -44.15
N PHE A 54 37.21 -42.13 -42.82
CA PHE A 54 38.17 -41.26 -42.14
C PHE A 54 39.60 -41.83 -42.30
N LYS A 55 40.14 -41.81 -43.51
CA LYS A 55 41.56 -42.12 -43.74
C LYS A 55 42.43 -41.00 -43.15
N THR A 56 43.35 -41.37 -42.26
CA THR A 56 44.45 -40.57 -41.69
C THR A 56 44.34 -39.05 -41.92
N LEU A 57 43.80 -38.37 -40.90
CA LEU A 57 43.62 -36.92 -40.81
C LEU A 57 44.89 -36.15 -41.24
N LYS A 58 44.90 -35.62 -42.47
CA LYS A 58 45.84 -34.57 -42.88
C LYS A 58 45.27 -33.15 -42.73
N ASP A 59 43.95 -32.99 -42.61
CA ASP A 59 43.29 -31.69 -42.41
C ASP A 59 42.46 -31.68 -41.12
N GLN A 60 43.08 -31.28 -40.01
CA GLN A 60 42.45 -31.16 -38.69
C GLN A 60 41.27 -30.15 -38.70
N SER A 61 41.31 -29.14 -39.56
CA SER A 61 40.30 -28.07 -39.63
C SER A 61 38.95 -28.52 -40.20
N LYS A 62 38.94 -29.37 -41.24
CA LYS A 62 37.72 -29.88 -41.87
C LYS A 62 37.00 -30.89 -40.99
N CYS A 63 37.74 -31.68 -40.22
CA CYS A 63 37.15 -32.64 -39.27
C CYS A 63 36.47 -31.93 -38.10
N VAL A 64 37.03 -30.81 -37.62
CA VAL A 64 36.40 -29.98 -36.57
C VAL A 64 35.14 -29.29 -37.09
N GLN A 65 35.12 -28.84 -38.35
CA GLN A 65 33.92 -28.28 -38.99
C GLN A 65 32.82 -29.34 -39.19
N ALA A 66 33.14 -30.51 -39.74
CA ALA A 66 32.17 -31.59 -39.94
C ALA A 66 31.62 -32.13 -38.60
N LEU A 67 32.46 -32.18 -37.56
CA LEU A 67 32.03 -32.56 -36.21
C LEU A 67 31.15 -31.47 -35.58
N ALA A 68 31.46 -30.19 -35.79
CA ALA A 68 30.63 -29.07 -35.35
C ALA A 68 29.26 -29.03 -36.04
N GLU A 69 29.18 -29.43 -37.31
CA GLU A 69 27.95 -29.51 -38.10
C GLU A 69 27.11 -30.77 -37.80
N SER A 70 27.71 -31.79 -37.19
CA SER A 70 27.03 -33.04 -36.86
C SER A 70 25.82 -32.86 -35.92
N HIS A 71 24.80 -33.69 -36.11
CA HIS A 71 23.59 -33.66 -35.29
C HIS A 71 23.88 -33.91 -33.79
N SER A 72 24.86 -34.76 -33.48
CA SER A 72 25.25 -35.05 -32.10
C SER A 72 25.87 -33.83 -31.41
N SER A 73 26.68 -33.03 -32.13
CA SER A 73 27.26 -31.79 -31.59
C SER A 73 26.18 -30.77 -31.22
N LYS A 74 25.14 -30.62 -32.05
CA LYS A 74 23.99 -29.76 -31.76
C LYS A 74 23.22 -30.23 -30.52
N ILE A 75 22.98 -31.53 -30.39
CA ILE A 75 22.33 -32.12 -29.20
C ILE A 75 23.17 -31.88 -27.94
N ILE A 76 24.49 -32.06 -28.02
CA ILE A 76 25.40 -31.82 -26.88
C ILE A 76 25.39 -30.34 -26.49
N ALA A 77 25.38 -29.41 -27.46
CA ALA A 77 25.25 -27.98 -27.18
C ALA A 77 23.92 -27.65 -26.50
N LEU A 78 22.83 -28.26 -26.94
CA LEU A 78 21.49 -28.09 -26.37
C LEU A 78 21.41 -28.68 -24.96
N GLN A 79 21.99 -29.85 -24.71
CA GLN A 79 22.11 -30.44 -23.37
C GLN A 79 22.96 -29.58 -22.43
N LYS A 80 24.06 -28.98 -22.92
CA LYS A 80 24.85 -28.02 -22.13
C LYS A 80 24.01 -26.79 -21.78
N ALA A 81 23.26 -26.24 -22.73
CA ALA A 81 22.37 -25.10 -22.49
C ALA A 81 21.29 -25.46 -21.44
N ILE A 82 20.61 -26.61 -21.59
CA ILE A 82 19.62 -27.12 -20.62
C ILE A 82 20.26 -27.32 -19.24
N THR A 83 21.49 -27.80 -19.17
CA THR A 83 22.17 -28.02 -17.88
C THR A 83 22.48 -26.70 -17.19
N VAL A 84 22.89 -25.67 -17.93
CA VAL A 84 23.15 -24.34 -17.40
C VAL A 84 21.85 -23.70 -16.90
N THR A 85 20.77 -23.76 -17.68
CA THR A 85 19.47 -23.21 -17.26
C THR A 85 18.89 -23.96 -16.07
N ASN A 86 19.00 -25.29 -16.02
CA ASN A 86 18.59 -26.07 -14.86
C ASN A 86 19.38 -25.72 -13.60
N LYS A 87 20.69 -25.51 -13.70
CA LYS A 87 21.49 -25.04 -12.55
C LYS A 87 21.05 -23.67 -12.06
N ALA A 88 20.77 -22.75 -12.98
CA ALA A 88 20.26 -21.43 -12.62
C ALA A 88 18.87 -21.51 -11.96
N LEU A 89 17.99 -22.39 -12.47
CA LEU A 89 16.66 -22.63 -11.92
C LEU A 89 16.73 -23.24 -10.52
N ILE A 90 17.58 -24.24 -10.30
CA ILE A 90 17.78 -24.85 -8.98
C ILE A 90 18.27 -23.79 -7.99
N LYS A 91 19.26 -22.98 -8.36
CA LYS A 91 19.77 -21.90 -7.51
C LYS A 91 18.70 -20.86 -7.18
N ALA A 92 17.87 -20.49 -8.15
CA ALA A 92 16.74 -19.59 -7.92
C ALA A 92 15.70 -20.22 -6.98
N ASN A 93 15.38 -21.49 -7.16
CA ASN A 93 14.41 -22.22 -6.35
C ASN A 93 14.91 -22.40 -4.90
N GLU A 94 16.20 -22.63 -4.70
CA GLU A 94 16.84 -22.65 -3.39
C GLU A 94 16.73 -21.28 -2.69
N ALA A 95 16.98 -20.19 -3.41
CA ALA A 95 16.83 -18.84 -2.87
C ALA A 95 15.39 -18.53 -2.46
N VAL A 96 14.41 -18.89 -3.30
CA VAL A 96 12.98 -18.75 -2.98
C VAL A 96 12.63 -19.59 -1.74
N SER A 97 13.05 -20.85 -1.71
CA SER A 97 12.78 -21.75 -0.58
C SER A 97 13.40 -21.24 0.72
N LYS A 98 14.59 -20.63 0.66
CA LYS A 98 15.23 -20.01 1.81
C LYS A 98 14.42 -18.83 2.34
N LEU A 99 13.99 -17.92 1.45
CA LEU A 99 13.17 -16.76 1.84
C LEU A 99 11.82 -17.17 2.42
N THR A 100 11.17 -18.20 1.88
CA THR A 100 9.90 -18.72 2.43
C THR A 100 10.10 -19.26 3.84
N LYS A 101 11.16 -20.04 4.06
CA LYS A 101 11.49 -20.57 5.39
C LYS A 101 11.85 -19.47 6.37
N GLU A 102 12.65 -18.49 5.95
CA GLU A 102 12.96 -17.32 6.78
C GLU A 102 11.69 -16.58 7.19
N LYS A 103 10.76 -16.36 6.25
CA LYS A 103 9.45 -15.74 6.53
C LYS A 103 8.61 -16.55 7.52
N GLU A 104 8.58 -17.88 7.39
CA GLU A 104 7.86 -18.75 8.34
C GLU A 104 8.50 -18.73 9.73
N MET A 105 9.82 -18.57 9.79
CA MET A 105 10.57 -18.51 11.04
C MET A 105 10.64 -17.09 11.64
N VAL A 106 10.12 -16.06 10.97
CA VAL A 106 10.13 -14.67 11.48
C VAL A 106 9.53 -14.59 12.88
N ASP A 107 8.41 -15.28 13.09
CA ASP A 107 7.69 -15.29 14.36
C ASP A 107 8.44 -16.01 15.50
N ILE A 108 9.47 -16.80 15.18
CA ILE A 108 10.24 -17.59 16.16
C ILE A 108 11.66 -17.02 16.35
N LEU A 109 12.27 -16.50 15.28
CA LEU A 109 13.65 -16.01 15.30
C LEU A 109 13.76 -14.53 15.70
N HIS A 110 12.73 -13.72 15.43
CA HIS A 110 12.77 -12.30 15.80
C HIS A 110 12.25 -12.09 17.22
N LEU A 111 13.19 -12.09 18.16
CA LEU A 111 12.93 -11.84 19.58
C LEU A 111 12.12 -10.56 19.81
N GLU A 112 12.34 -9.50 19.02
CA GLU A 112 11.60 -8.25 19.10
C GLU A 112 10.09 -8.41 18.85
N ILE A 113 9.69 -9.30 17.94
CA ILE A 113 8.27 -9.56 17.64
C ILE A 113 7.64 -10.33 18.80
N ILE A 114 8.37 -11.30 19.35
CA ILE A 114 7.94 -12.08 20.51
C ILE A 114 7.79 -11.17 21.74
N GLU A 115 8.78 -10.32 22.00
CA GLU A 115 8.76 -9.36 23.11
C GLU A 115 7.61 -8.37 22.97
N ARG A 116 7.37 -7.84 21.76
CA ARG A 116 6.21 -6.98 21.47
C ARG A 116 4.89 -7.69 21.77
N ARG A 117 4.73 -8.95 21.33
CA ARG A 117 3.53 -9.74 21.60
C ARG A 117 3.35 -10.02 23.09
N ILE A 118 4.43 -10.33 23.81
CA ILE A 118 4.41 -10.52 25.27
C ILE A 118 3.99 -9.23 25.98
N ASN A 119 4.51 -8.08 25.57
CA ASN A 119 4.16 -6.80 26.16
C ASN A 119 2.69 -6.45 25.91
N MET A 120 2.18 -6.70 24.70
CA MET A 120 0.75 -6.53 24.40
C MET A 120 -0.13 -7.43 25.28
N VAL A 121 0.26 -8.69 25.49
CA VAL A 121 -0.48 -9.59 26.39
C VAL A 121 -0.44 -9.08 27.84
N LYS A 122 0.72 -8.58 28.31
CA LYS A 122 0.84 -8.01 29.66
C LYS A 122 -0.03 -6.78 29.85
N GLU A 123 -0.09 -5.89 28.85
CA GLU A 123 -0.96 -4.71 28.87
C GLU A 123 -2.43 -5.12 29.01
N ILE A 124 -2.89 -6.06 28.19
CA ILE A 124 -4.26 -6.59 28.26
C ILE A 124 -4.56 -7.19 29.64
N CYS A 125 -3.64 -7.98 30.20
CA CYS A 125 -3.81 -8.53 31.55
C CYS A 125 -3.93 -7.42 32.60
N SER A 126 -3.10 -6.38 32.52
CA SER A 126 -3.15 -5.23 33.43
C SER A 126 -4.46 -4.46 33.32
N GLU A 127 -4.99 -4.27 32.10
CA GLU A 127 -6.28 -3.62 31.90
C GLU A 127 -7.43 -4.45 32.47
N LEU A 128 -7.42 -5.77 32.26
CA LEU A 128 -8.41 -6.68 32.82
C LEU A 128 -8.38 -6.69 34.36
N ASP A 129 -7.19 -6.68 34.96
CA ASP A 129 -7.04 -6.56 36.42
C ASP A 129 -7.59 -5.23 36.92
N SER A 130 -7.34 -4.12 36.21
CA SER A 130 -7.90 -2.81 36.55
C SER A 130 -9.43 -2.82 36.49
N ILE A 131 -10.01 -3.42 35.45
CA ILE A 131 -11.46 -3.58 35.30
C ILE A 131 -12.01 -4.41 36.46
N LEU A 132 -11.40 -5.54 36.81
CA LEU A 132 -11.81 -6.38 37.93
C LEU A 132 -11.81 -5.58 39.25
N GLN A 133 -10.74 -4.82 39.53
CA GLN A 133 -10.66 -3.97 40.71
C GLN A 133 -11.76 -2.91 40.76
N ASN A 134 -12.02 -2.22 39.63
CA ASN A 134 -13.09 -1.23 39.53
C ASN A 134 -14.47 -1.87 39.73
N THR A 135 -14.67 -3.07 39.22
CA THR A 135 -15.92 -3.82 39.38
C THR A 135 -16.12 -4.20 40.84
N HIS A 136 -15.08 -4.70 41.52
CA HIS A 136 -15.11 -4.97 42.96
C HIS A 136 -15.38 -3.71 43.78
N PHE A 137 -14.76 -2.59 43.43
CA PHE A 137 -15.02 -1.31 44.08
C PHE A 137 -16.49 -0.88 43.91
N LEU A 138 -17.04 -1.02 42.70
CA LEU A 138 -18.44 -0.69 42.42
C LEU A 138 -19.40 -1.59 43.20
N ILE A 139 -19.15 -2.90 43.23
CA ILE A 139 -19.93 -3.86 44.02
C ILE A 139 -19.92 -3.46 45.50
N ASN A 140 -18.73 -3.19 46.06
CA ASN A 140 -18.59 -2.76 47.45
C ASN A 140 -19.31 -1.43 47.72
N ARG A 141 -19.32 -0.50 46.76
CA ARG A 141 -20.04 0.77 46.87
C ARG A 141 -21.55 0.57 46.82
N LEU A 142 -22.05 -0.29 45.95
CA LEU A 142 -23.48 -0.58 45.82
C LEU A 142 -24.04 -1.40 46.98
N GLN A 143 -23.24 -2.30 47.55
CA GLN A 143 -23.62 -3.11 48.70
C GLN A 143 -23.63 -2.31 50.02
N LYS A 144 -22.90 -1.19 50.09
CA LYS A 144 -23.00 -0.28 51.24
C LYS A 144 -24.30 0.52 51.11
N PRO A 145 -25.27 0.36 52.03
CA PRO A 145 -26.45 1.22 52.03
C PRO A 145 -25.98 2.68 52.16
N PHE A 146 -26.52 3.58 51.34
CA PHE A 146 -26.18 5.00 51.39
C PHE A 146 -26.59 5.60 52.75
N VAL A 147 -25.65 5.66 53.68
CA VAL A 147 -25.81 6.32 54.99
C VAL A 147 -25.44 7.79 54.84
N GLY A 148 -26.42 8.61 54.46
CA GLY A 148 -26.32 10.08 54.46
C GLY A 148 -27.66 10.72 54.83
N ASN A 149 -27.70 12.04 55.01
CA ASN A 149 -28.96 12.78 55.14
C ASN A 149 -29.65 12.85 53.77
N HIS A 150 -30.38 11.79 53.42
CA HIS A 150 -31.15 11.70 52.18
C HIS A 150 -32.63 11.69 52.49
N ILE A 151 -33.41 12.25 51.57
CA ILE A 151 -34.85 12.11 51.58
C ILE A 151 -35.14 10.63 51.30
N LYS A 152 -35.68 9.92 52.29
CA LYS A 152 -36.16 8.54 52.11
C LYS A 152 -37.34 8.57 51.15
N MET A 153 -37.04 8.38 49.87
CA MET A 153 -38.05 8.33 48.83
C MET A 153 -38.49 6.88 48.64
N ASN A 154 -39.79 6.64 48.75
CA ASN A 154 -40.35 5.32 48.46
C ASN A 154 -40.26 5.08 46.94
N ALA A 155 -39.89 3.87 46.53
CA ALA A 155 -39.73 3.47 45.13
C ALA A 155 -40.93 3.83 44.25
N ALA A 156 -42.15 3.80 44.80
CA ALA A 156 -43.37 4.22 44.09
C ALA A 156 -43.34 5.69 43.62
N HIS A 157 -42.56 6.54 44.28
CA HIS A 157 -42.49 7.99 44.02
C HIS A 157 -41.25 8.40 43.22
N HIS A 158 -40.32 7.47 42.95
CA HIS A 158 -39.10 7.76 42.17
C HIS A 158 -39.42 8.26 40.76
N ARG A 159 -40.47 7.72 40.13
CA ARG A 159 -40.90 8.14 38.80
C ARG A 159 -41.29 9.61 38.78
N TYR A 160 -42.15 10.03 39.71
CA TYR A 160 -42.61 11.41 39.78
C TYR A 160 -41.49 12.38 40.14
N ALA A 161 -40.61 12.00 41.06
CA ALA A 161 -39.45 12.81 41.39
C ALA A 161 -38.53 12.99 40.17
N ASN A 162 -38.26 11.92 39.42
CA ASN A 162 -37.48 12.00 38.19
C ASN A 162 -38.13 12.95 37.16
N GLU A 163 -39.43 12.82 36.94
CA GLU A 163 -40.17 13.70 36.02
C GLU A 163 -40.09 15.17 36.44
N VAL A 164 -40.24 15.47 37.73
CA VAL A 164 -40.11 16.84 38.28
C VAL A 164 -38.67 17.35 38.17
N PHE A 165 -37.66 16.55 38.51
CA PHE A 165 -36.27 16.97 38.37
C PHE A 165 -35.89 17.24 36.91
N MET A 166 -36.37 16.43 35.97
CA MET A 166 -36.14 16.67 34.54
C MET A 166 -36.74 17.98 34.04
N GLN A 167 -37.86 18.43 34.62
CA GLN A 167 -38.46 19.74 34.32
C GLN A 167 -37.78 20.90 35.07
N LEU A 168 -37.29 20.63 36.28
CA LEU A 168 -36.65 21.62 37.14
C LEU A 168 -35.22 21.96 36.70
N VAL A 169 -34.48 21.01 36.13
CA VAL A 169 -33.10 21.22 35.66
C VAL A 169 -32.98 22.34 34.62
N PRO A 170 -33.74 22.37 33.51
CA PRO A 170 -33.63 23.45 32.53
C PRO A 170 -34.04 24.79 33.12
N THR A 171 -35.09 24.82 33.95
CA THR A 171 -35.54 26.06 34.59
C THR A 171 -34.51 26.61 35.56
N LEU A 172 -33.85 25.77 36.37
CA LEU A 172 -32.73 26.17 37.22
C LEU A 172 -31.53 26.69 36.43
N ASN A 173 -31.24 26.08 35.28
CA ASN A 173 -30.14 26.51 34.42
C ASN A 173 -30.40 27.91 33.82
N ASP A 174 -31.66 28.19 33.50
CA ASP A 174 -32.08 29.48 32.92
C ASP A 174 -32.32 30.57 33.96
N VAL A 175 -32.35 30.25 35.26
CA VAL A 175 -32.54 31.24 36.35
C VAL A 175 -31.46 32.32 36.31
N SER A 176 -30.20 31.98 36.03
CA SER A 176 -29.13 32.99 35.92
C SER A 176 -29.42 33.99 34.81
N LEU A 177 -29.83 33.49 33.63
CA LEU A 177 -30.19 34.32 32.48
C LEU A 177 -31.42 35.19 32.77
N HIS A 178 -32.43 34.65 33.46
CA HIS A 178 -33.59 35.43 33.89
C HIS A 178 -33.22 36.52 34.90
N LEU A 179 -32.32 36.25 35.84
CA LEU A 179 -31.84 37.25 36.81
C LEU A 179 -31.01 38.35 36.13
N ASP A 180 -30.18 37.99 35.16
CA ASP A 180 -29.43 38.94 34.35
C ASP A 180 -30.38 39.83 33.54
N ASN A 181 -31.42 39.26 32.92
CA ASN A 181 -32.42 40.01 32.17
C ASN A 181 -33.23 40.96 33.08
N ILE A 182 -33.62 40.51 34.27
CA ILE A 182 -34.34 41.35 35.25
C ILE A 182 -33.43 42.49 35.73
N THR A 183 -32.15 42.20 35.98
CA THR A 183 -31.17 43.20 36.42
C THR A 183 -30.86 44.18 35.29
N TRP A 184 -30.74 43.72 34.06
CA TRP A 184 -30.62 44.57 32.88
C TRP A 184 -31.85 45.47 32.72
N ALA A 185 -33.07 44.92 32.84
CA ALA A 185 -34.30 45.69 32.74
C ALA A 185 -34.44 46.72 33.86
N ALA A 186 -34.02 46.38 35.09
CA ALA A 186 -34.01 47.31 36.22
C ALA A 186 -32.99 48.45 36.07
N ASN A 187 -31.85 48.18 35.44
CA ASN A 187 -30.78 49.17 35.21
C ASN A 187 -31.02 50.05 33.98
N ASN A 188 -31.82 49.60 33.01
CA ASN A 188 -32.15 50.35 31.81
C ASN A 188 -33.56 50.92 31.95
N ASP A 189 -33.64 52.10 32.56
CA ASP A 189 -34.90 52.81 32.73
C ASP A 189 -35.36 53.37 31.38
N PHE A 190 -36.27 52.65 30.70
CA PHE A 190 -36.86 53.01 29.41
C PHE A 190 -37.83 54.19 29.51
N SER A 191 -37.46 55.22 30.25
CA SER A 191 -38.18 56.49 30.23
C SER A 191 -38.25 57.01 28.79
N ALA A 192 -39.42 57.51 28.39
CA ALA A 192 -39.65 58.01 27.04
C ALA A 192 -38.57 59.03 26.60
N ALA A 193 -38.05 59.81 27.55
CA ALA A 193 -36.98 60.78 27.31
C ALA A 193 -35.63 60.15 26.90
N GLN A 194 -35.24 59.00 27.47
CA GLN A 194 -34.01 58.31 27.07
C GLN A 194 -34.17 57.64 25.70
N LEU A 195 -35.36 57.11 25.42
CA LEU A 195 -35.66 56.51 24.13
C LEU A 195 -35.65 57.56 23.00
N ASP A 196 -36.26 58.73 23.23
CA ASP A 196 -36.23 59.84 22.27
C ASP A 196 -34.79 60.33 22.02
N CYS A 197 -33.97 60.43 23.06
CA CYS A 197 -32.55 60.78 22.93
C CYS A 197 -31.78 59.74 22.09
N LEU A 198 -32.03 58.45 22.30
CA LEU A 198 -31.43 57.38 21.49
C LEU A 198 -31.93 57.41 20.04
N LEU A 199 -33.22 57.68 19.83
CA LEU A 199 -33.81 57.80 18.50
C LEU A 199 -33.16 58.95 17.71
N VAL A 200 -32.98 60.11 18.36
CA VAL A 200 -32.27 61.25 17.76
C VAL A 200 -30.82 60.90 17.41
N LYS A 201 -30.11 60.15 18.27
CA LYS A 201 -28.75 59.66 17.96
C LYS A 201 -28.73 58.71 16.77
N VAL A 202 -29.69 57.78 16.67
CA VAL A 202 -29.82 56.86 15.53
C VAL A 202 -30.12 57.62 14.25
N GLN A 203 -31.03 58.60 14.29
CA GLN A 203 -31.35 59.46 13.15
C GLN A 203 -30.14 60.30 12.70
N SER A 204 -29.38 60.85 13.63
CA SER A 204 -28.14 61.58 13.35
C SER A 204 -27.08 60.67 12.72
N CYS A 205 -26.89 59.46 13.24
CA CYS A 205 -25.98 58.47 12.67
C CYS A 205 -26.40 58.09 11.24
N LYS A 206 -27.70 57.85 11.01
CA LYS A 206 -28.25 57.57 9.68
C LYS A 206 -27.97 58.72 8.71
N ALA A 207 -28.19 59.96 9.11
CA ALA A 207 -27.91 61.13 8.28
C ALA A 207 -26.41 61.26 7.96
N SER A 208 -25.53 60.96 8.91
CA SER A 208 -24.07 60.94 8.72
C SER A 208 -23.63 59.88 7.70
N VAL A 209 -24.15 58.65 7.83
CA VAL A 209 -23.88 57.57 6.86
C VAL A 209 -24.40 57.94 5.47
N GLN A 210 -25.61 58.49 5.37
CA GLN A 210 -26.19 58.91 4.10
C GLN A 210 -25.38 60.02 3.43
N THR A 211 -24.89 61.00 4.21
CA THR A 211 -24.02 62.07 3.72
C THR A 211 -22.68 61.52 3.24
N SER A 212 -22.10 60.59 4.00
CA SER A 212 -20.85 59.92 3.63
C SER A 212 -21.01 59.13 2.33
N TYR A 213 -22.10 58.39 2.18
CA TYR A 213 -22.44 57.67 0.96
C TYR A 213 -22.63 58.61 -0.24
N HIS A 214 -23.37 59.72 -0.05
CA HIS A 214 -23.58 60.69 -1.12
C HIS A 214 -22.26 61.33 -1.57
N THR A 215 -21.38 61.66 -0.61
CA THR A 215 -20.04 62.20 -0.88
C THR A 215 -19.18 61.20 -1.67
N LEU A 216 -19.17 59.93 -1.27
CA LEU A 216 -18.46 58.87 -2.00
C LEU A 216 -19.01 58.68 -3.41
N SER A 217 -20.34 58.73 -3.57
CA SER A 217 -20.97 58.65 -4.88
C SER A 217 -20.56 59.83 -5.76
N GLN A 218 -20.63 61.06 -5.26
CA GLN A 218 -20.19 62.25 -6.00
C GLN A 218 -18.71 62.17 -6.37
N MET A 219 -17.85 61.71 -5.47
CA MET A 219 -16.42 61.51 -5.74
C MET A 219 -16.21 60.49 -6.86
N ASN A 220 -16.95 59.38 -6.85
CA ASN A 220 -16.88 58.38 -7.91
C ASN A 220 -17.34 58.92 -9.27
N HIS A 221 -18.42 59.71 -9.29
CA HIS A 221 -18.87 60.39 -10.52
C HIS A 221 -17.82 61.40 -11.03
N GLY A 222 -17.15 62.13 -10.13
CA GLY A 222 -16.04 63.03 -10.49
C GLY A 222 -14.82 62.29 -11.05
N ILE A 223 -14.48 61.13 -10.49
CA ILE A 223 -13.39 60.29 -11.01
C ILE A 223 -13.77 59.74 -12.40
N GLN A 224 -15.02 59.33 -12.60
CA GLN A 224 -15.51 58.86 -13.90
C GLN A 224 -15.50 59.97 -14.96
N SER A 225 -15.90 61.19 -14.60
CA SER A 225 -15.87 62.32 -15.55
C SER A 225 -14.44 62.73 -15.91
N LEU A 226 -13.50 62.70 -14.96
CA LEU A 226 -12.08 62.92 -15.25
C LEU A 226 -11.49 61.83 -16.15
N ARG A 227 -11.89 60.57 -15.96
CA ARG A 227 -11.47 59.47 -16.83
C ARG A 227 -11.98 59.65 -18.26
N HIS A 228 -13.24 60.03 -18.42
CA HIS A 228 -13.81 60.27 -19.75
C HIS A 228 -13.18 61.48 -20.44
N ASN A 229 -12.94 62.57 -19.71
CA ASN A 229 -12.24 63.74 -20.24
C ASN A 229 -10.77 63.45 -20.62
N SER A 230 -10.11 62.51 -19.94
CA SER A 230 -8.74 62.11 -20.27
C SER A 230 -8.69 61.28 -21.57
N ASP A 231 -9.69 60.44 -21.82
CA ASP A 231 -9.82 59.69 -23.07
C ASP A 231 -10.14 60.63 -24.25
N ASP A 232 -11.03 61.62 -24.07
CA ASP A 232 -11.34 62.62 -25.11
C ASP A 232 -10.16 63.55 -25.43
N GLN A 233 -9.26 63.79 -24.48
CA GLN A 233 -8.06 64.61 -24.68
C GLN A 233 -6.93 63.84 -25.38
N ALA A 234 -6.86 62.51 -25.18
CA ALA A 234 -5.97 61.64 -25.93
C ALA A 234 -6.37 61.55 -27.40
N ASP A 235 -7.67 61.45 -27.71
CA ASP A 235 -8.16 61.42 -29.10
C ASP A 235 -7.99 62.76 -29.84
N ARG A 236 -8.01 63.89 -29.13
CA ARG A 236 -7.69 65.20 -29.73
C ARG A 236 -6.20 65.40 -30.01
N ASN A 237 -5.31 64.91 -29.14
CA ASN A 237 -3.87 65.01 -29.39
C ASN A 237 -3.40 64.12 -30.55
N VAL A 238 -4.05 62.96 -30.79
CA VAL A 238 -3.80 62.12 -31.97
C VAL A 238 -4.26 62.80 -33.27
N SER A 239 -5.29 63.63 -33.20
CA SER A 239 -5.81 64.39 -34.34
C SER A 239 -4.93 65.60 -34.72
N ASP A 240 -4.21 66.21 -33.77
CA ASP A 240 -3.27 67.30 -34.07
C ASP A 240 -1.89 66.80 -34.54
N GLU A 241 -1.43 65.62 -34.09
CA GLU A 241 -0.18 65.01 -34.56
C GLU A 241 -0.26 64.54 -36.03
N SER A 242 -1.47 64.20 -36.50
CA SER A 242 -1.73 63.78 -37.88
C SER A 242 -1.86 64.95 -38.88
N LEU A 243 -1.95 66.19 -38.41
CA LEU A 243 -1.95 67.39 -39.28
C LEU A 243 -0.57 68.08 -39.38
N SER A 244 0.41 67.68 -38.57
CA SER A 244 1.77 68.24 -38.60
C SER A 244 2.78 67.40 -39.41
N THR A 245 2.32 66.30 -40.03
CA THR A 245 3.16 65.37 -40.84
C THR A 245 2.79 65.31 -42.33
N LEU A 246 2.13 66.35 -42.84
CA LEU A 246 1.93 66.62 -44.28
C LEU A 246 2.52 67.99 -44.65
#